data_AF-A0A2G6FIK9-F1
#
_entry.id   AF-A0A2G6FIK9-F1
#
_cell.length_a   1.000
_cell.length_b   1.000
_cell.length_c   1.000
_cell.angle_alpha   90.00
_cell.angle_beta   90.00
_cell.angle_gamma   90.00
#
_symmetry.space_group_name_H-M   'P 1'
#
loop_
_entity.id
_entity.type
_entity.pdbx_description
1 polymer ?
#
loop_
_entity_poly.entity_id
_entity_poly.type
_entity_poly.pdbx_seq_one_letter_code
_entity_poly.pdbx_strand_id
1 'polypeptide(L)'
;MRDKIKMAVMLIIMAGLAGCAGISASDGPKRDPAGKAASDKLASAGPVGLLTALYQGPLNHLEAVRHGSCPMHPTCSQYAVEVLKSHNELTAWFLICDRLMRCGRDEIRLAPVIQMPDGLRALDPPPRP
;
A
#
# COMPACT_ATOMS: atom_id res chain seq x y z
N MET A 1 15.85 23.44 35.48
CA MET A 1 16.38 23.64 34.09
C MET A 1 15.86 22.61 33.10
N ARG A 2 15.66 21.34 33.49
CA ARG A 2 15.17 20.26 32.62
C ARG A 2 13.76 20.51 32.05
N ASP A 3 12.91 21.22 32.79
CA ASP A 3 11.53 21.51 32.36
C ASP A 3 11.42 22.66 31.36
N LYS A 4 12.38 23.61 31.40
CA LYS A 4 12.49 24.67 30.40
C LYS A 4 12.92 24.13 29.04
N ILE A 5 13.75 23.08 29.04
CA ILE A 5 14.16 22.36 27.83
C ILE A 5 12.99 21.59 27.25
N LYS A 6 12.19 20.91 28.08
CA LYS A 6 10.97 20.20 27.63
C LYS A 6 9.93 21.15 27.03
N MET A 7 9.69 22.31 27.65
CA MET A 7 8.78 23.34 27.11
C MET A 7 9.28 23.92 25.78
N ALA A 8 10.59 24.17 25.64
CA ALA A 8 11.16 24.69 24.40
C ALA A 8 11.06 23.67 23.25
N VAL A 9 11.34 22.39 23.52
CA VAL A 9 11.19 21.32 22.52
C VAL A 9 9.73 21.14 22.10
N MET A 10 8.79 21.24 23.04
CA MET A 10 7.35 21.14 22.74
C MET A 10 6.83 22.30 21.89
N LEU A 11 7.35 23.52 22.09
CA LEU A 11 7.00 24.71 21.30
C LEU A 11 7.54 24.63 19.86
N ILE A 12 8.73 24.07 19.67
CA ILE A 12 9.33 23.91 18.33
C ILE A 12 8.55 22.85 17.52
N ILE A 13 8.09 21.77 18.17
CA ILE A 13 7.31 20.73 17.49
C ILE A 13 5.93 21.25 17.04
N MET A 14 5.29 22.11 17.83
CA MET A 14 3.96 22.65 17.49
C MET A 14 3.98 23.75 16.41
N ALA A 15 5.09 24.50 16.27
CA ALA A 15 5.24 25.50 15.22
C ALA A 15 5.50 24.91 13.82
N GLY A 16 5.96 23.65 13.74
CA GLY A 16 6.27 22.98 12.46
C GLY A 16 5.05 22.49 11.66
N LEU A 17 3.85 22.46 12.26
CA LEU A 17 2.62 21.94 11.63
C LEU A 17 1.78 22.99 10.88
N ALA A 18 2.13 24.28 10.94
CA ALA A 18 1.33 25.35 10.32
C ALA A 18 1.80 25.75 8.91
N GLY A 19 2.80 25.06 8.34
CA GLY A 19 3.56 25.53 7.18
C GLY A 19 3.41 24.75 5.88
N CYS A 20 2.22 24.30 5.48
CA CYS A 20 1.98 23.75 4.13
C CYS A 20 0.56 24.07 3.63
N ALA A 21 0.27 25.35 3.39
CA ALA A 21 -0.88 25.75 2.59
C ALA A 21 -0.37 26.49 1.34
N GLY A 22 -0.59 25.88 0.17
CA GLY A 22 -0.51 26.58 -1.12
C GLY A 22 0.56 26.06 -2.08
N ILE A 23 0.13 25.21 -3.03
CA ILE A 23 0.30 25.41 -4.47
C ILE A 23 -0.68 24.44 -5.17
N SER A 24 -1.56 25.01 -5.98
CA SER A 24 -2.57 24.32 -6.78
C SER A 24 -2.41 24.71 -8.24
N ALA A 25 -2.93 23.84 -9.12
CA ALA A 25 -2.96 23.88 -10.60
C ALA A 25 -1.65 23.48 -11.32
N SER A 26 -1.65 22.67 -12.38
CA SER A 26 -2.72 22.35 -13.35
C SER A 26 -2.56 20.97 -14.03
N ASP A 27 -3.73 20.42 -14.40
CA ASP A 27 -4.07 19.54 -15.53
C ASP A 27 -3.27 18.25 -15.80
N GLY A 28 -3.93 17.11 -15.50
CA GLY A 28 -3.57 15.77 -15.95
C GLY A 28 -4.80 14.85 -16.11
N PRO A 29 -4.72 13.79 -16.94
CA PRO A 29 -5.82 13.29 -17.76
C PRO A 29 -6.88 12.45 -17.02
N LYS A 30 -8.09 12.50 -17.58
CA LYS A 30 -9.36 11.83 -17.20
C LYS A 30 -9.14 10.40 -16.67
N ARG A 31 -9.30 10.20 -15.36
CA ARG A 31 -9.19 8.89 -14.69
C ARG A 31 -10.57 8.47 -14.16
N ASP A 32 -10.92 7.21 -14.41
CA ASP A 32 -12.24 6.61 -14.14
C ASP A 32 -12.70 6.79 -12.68
N PRO A 33 -14.01 6.95 -12.41
CA PRO A 33 -14.54 7.30 -11.08
C PRO A 33 -14.25 6.25 -9.99
N ALA A 34 -13.91 5.01 -10.36
CA ALA A 34 -13.51 3.95 -9.43
C ALA A 34 -12.12 4.20 -8.78
N GLY A 35 -11.22 4.94 -9.46
CA GLY A 35 -9.89 5.27 -8.94
C GLY A 35 -9.90 6.45 -7.95
N LYS A 36 -10.91 7.33 -8.05
CA LYS A 36 -11.01 8.53 -7.20
C LYS A 36 -11.38 8.20 -5.76
N ALA A 37 -12.34 7.28 -5.56
CA ALA A 37 -12.73 6.82 -4.23
C ALA A 37 -11.60 6.06 -3.49
N ALA A 38 -10.70 5.39 -4.23
CA ALA A 38 -9.52 4.74 -3.66
C ALA A 38 -8.40 5.74 -3.33
N SER A 39 -8.21 6.75 -4.18
CA SER A 39 -7.26 7.87 -4.01
C SER A 39 -7.60 8.75 -2.81
N ASP A 40 -8.88 9.05 -2.61
CA ASP A 40 -9.29 10.02 -1.59
C ASP A 40 -9.22 9.45 -0.17
N LYS A 41 -9.26 8.11 -0.01
CA LYS A 41 -8.91 7.44 1.26
C LYS A 41 -7.41 7.13 1.39
N LEU A 42 -6.66 7.10 0.29
CA LEU A 42 -5.21 6.91 0.27
C LEU A 42 -4.46 8.16 0.77
N ALA A 43 -5.04 9.34 0.62
CA ALA A 43 -4.56 10.57 1.25
C ALA A 43 -4.74 10.57 2.78
N SER A 44 -5.66 9.75 3.33
CA SER A 44 -5.77 9.48 4.77
C SER A 44 -5.01 8.25 5.24
N ALA A 45 -4.35 7.52 4.33
CA ALA A 45 -3.56 6.35 4.69
C ALA A 45 -2.21 6.84 5.22
N GLY A 46 -1.82 6.34 6.39
CA GLY A 46 -0.54 6.67 7.01
C GLY A 46 0.66 6.28 6.14
N PRO A 47 1.88 6.33 6.69
CA PRO A 47 3.12 6.13 5.92
C PRO A 47 3.12 4.85 5.06
N VAL A 48 2.42 3.79 5.49
CA VAL A 48 2.32 2.51 4.76
C VAL A 48 1.50 2.61 3.47
N GLY A 49 0.43 3.40 3.45
CA GLY A 49 -0.37 3.62 2.23
C GLY A 49 0.40 4.41 1.18
N LEU A 50 1.12 5.45 1.61
CA LEU A 50 2.00 6.24 0.75
C LEU A 50 3.13 5.39 0.14
N LEU A 51 3.75 4.52 0.95
CA LEU A 51 4.77 3.57 0.49
C LEU A 51 4.22 2.61 -0.58
N THR A 52 3.01 2.08 -0.35
CA THR A 52 2.36 1.17 -1.30
C THR A 52 2.05 1.88 -2.63
N ALA A 53 1.59 3.14 -2.56
CA ALA A 53 1.32 3.96 -3.73
C ALA A 53 2.60 4.29 -4.52
N LEU A 54 3.68 4.61 -3.81
CA LEU A 54 4.99 4.86 -4.42
C LEU A 54 5.50 3.61 -5.16
N TYR A 55 5.34 2.43 -4.55
CA TYR A 55 5.71 1.16 -5.15
C TYR A 55 4.90 0.83 -6.41
N GLN A 56 3.58 1.07 -6.40
CA GLN A 56 2.70 0.80 -7.55
C GLN A 56 2.80 1.84 -8.67
N GLY A 57 3.28 3.06 -8.37
CA GLY A 57 3.28 4.18 -9.29
C GLY A 57 4.65 4.50 -9.90
N PRO A 58 5.36 5.54 -9.40
CA PRO A 58 6.51 6.14 -10.06
C PRO A 58 7.73 5.22 -10.21
N LEU A 59 7.75 4.05 -9.57
CA LEU A 59 8.82 3.07 -9.63
C LEU A 59 8.75 2.18 -10.91
N ASN A 60 8.28 2.74 -12.03
CA ASN A 60 8.14 2.05 -13.31
C ASN A 60 9.48 1.60 -13.93
N HIS A 61 10.60 2.21 -13.54
CA HIS A 61 11.94 1.79 -13.99
C HIS A 61 12.42 0.45 -13.38
N LEU A 62 11.81 -0.03 -12.29
CA LEU A 62 12.11 -1.32 -11.66
C LEU A 62 11.41 -2.50 -12.36
N GLU A 63 10.87 -2.30 -13.56
CA GLU A 63 10.08 -3.32 -14.26
C GLU A 63 10.88 -4.56 -14.57
N ALA A 64 12.16 -4.39 -14.89
CA ALA A 64 13.13 -5.47 -15.06
C ALA A 64 13.18 -6.44 -13.86
N VAL A 65 12.99 -5.93 -12.64
CA VAL A 65 13.01 -6.75 -11.41
C VAL A 65 11.66 -7.41 -11.14
N ARG A 66 10.55 -6.80 -11.59
CA ARG A 66 9.18 -7.35 -11.48
C ARG A 66 8.71 -8.10 -12.72
N HIS A 67 9.63 -8.54 -13.59
CA HIS A 67 9.30 -9.30 -14.81
C HIS A 67 8.58 -10.64 -14.55
N GLY A 68 8.46 -11.08 -13.30
CA GLY A 68 7.65 -12.25 -12.93
C GLY A 68 6.17 -11.91 -12.79
N SER A 69 5.31 -12.54 -13.58
CA SER A 69 3.87 -12.59 -13.31
C SER A 69 3.65 -13.32 -11.98
N CYS A 70 3.04 -12.65 -11.00
CA CYS A 70 2.71 -13.28 -9.72
C CYS A 70 1.77 -14.48 -9.96
N PRO A 71 2.15 -15.71 -9.55
CA PRO A 71 1.37 -16.92 -9.82
C PRO A 71 0.11 -17.03 -8.96
N MET A 72 -0.19 -16.00 -8.15
CA MET A 72 -1.33 -16.00 -7.24
C MET A 72 -2.35 -14.90 -7.57
N HIS A 73 -3.58 -15.12 -7.09
CA HIS A 73 -4.68 -14.20 -7.20
C HIS A 73 -5.36 -13.97 -5.84
N PRO A 74 -5.58 -12.71 -5.41
CA PRO A 74 -5.06 -11.46 -5.99
C PRO A 74 -3.51 -11.39 -5.97
N THR A 75 -2.94 -10.44 -6.72
CA THR A 75 -1.48 -10.20 -6.69
C THR A 75 -1.05 -9.68 -5.32
N CYS A 76 0.21 -9.85 -4.93
CA CYS A 76 0.70 -9.36 -3.63
C CYS A 76 0.47 -7.86 -3.40
N SER A 77 0.56 -7.05 -4.46
CA SER A 77 0.28 -5.61 -4.40
C SER A 77 -1.21 -5.30 -4.21
N GLN A 78 -2.11 -6.06 -4.83
CA GLN A 78 -3.55 -5.93 -4.63
C GLN A 78 -3.97 -6.44 -3.24
N TYR A 79 -3.41 -7.56 -2.81
CA TYR A 79 -3.60 -8.10 -1.46
C TYR A 79 -3.22 -7.07 -0.39
N ALA A 80 -2.07 -6.40 -0.55
CA ALA A 80 -1.65 -5.35 0.38
C ALA A 80 -2.66 -4.20 0.47
N VAL A 81 -3.23 -3.78 -0.67
CA VAL A 81 -4.26 -2.73 -0.70
C VAL A 81 -5.54 -3.20 0.00
N GLU A 82 -5.97 -4.44 -0.21
CA GLU A 82 -7.19 -4.98 0.43
C GLU A 82 -7.02 -5.12 1.94
N VAL A 83 -5.86 -5.60 2.39
CA VAL A 83 -5.57 -5.75 3.82
C VAL A 83 -5.42 -4.39 4.50
N LEU A 84 -4.73 -3.42 3.88
CA LEU A 84 -4.63 -2.05 4.42
C LEU A 84 -5.99 -1.35 4.51
N LYS A 85 -6.96 -1.72 3.67
CA LYS A 85 -8.33 -1.19 3.74
C LYS A 85 -9.18 -1.83 4.85
N SER A 86 -8.89 -3.08 5.20
CA SER A 86 -9.72 -3.88 6.11
C SER A 86 -9.16 -3.99 7.53
N HIS A 87 -7.83 -3.92 7.69
CA HIS A 87 -7.13 -4.14 8.96
C HIS A 87 -6.37 -2.89 9.42
N ASN A 88 -5.99 -2.86 10.71
CA ASN A 88 -5.07 -1.87 11.26
C ASN A 88 -3.69 -1.96 10.60
N GLU A 89 -2.94 -0.87 10.53
CA GLU A 89 -1.64 -0.81 9.82
C GLU A 89 -0.63 -1.88 10.26
N LEU A 90 -0.52 -2.15 11.56
CA LEU A 90 0.39 -3.17 12.09
C LEU A 90 -0.05 -4.60 11.69
N THR A 91 -1.33 -4.92 11.89
CA THR A 91 -1.88 -6.23 11.48
C THR A 91 -1.76 -6.41 9.98
N ALA A 92 -2.05 -5.35 9.22
CA ALA A 92 -1.92 -5.36 7.78
C ALA A 92 -0.48 -5.61 7.35
N TRP A 93 0.49 -4.96 8.01
CA TRP A 93 1.91 -5.17 7.73
C TRP A 93 2.34 -6.63 7.96
N PHE A 94 1.95 -7.23 9.09
CA PHE A 94 2.25 -8.65 9.35
C PHE A 94 1.60 -9.58 8.32
N LEU A 95 0.34 -9.34 7.96
CA LEU A 95 -0.37 -10.14 6.94
C LEU A 95 0.26 -10.01 5.55
N ILE A 96 0.75 -8.83 5.19
CA ILE A 96 1.46 -8.59 3.92
C ILE A 96 2.81 -9.31 3.93
N CYS A 97 3.56 -9.22 5.02
CA CYS A 97 4.85 -9.91 5.17
C CYS A 97 4.70 -11.42 5.12
N ASP A 98 3.73 -12.00 5.84
CA ASP A 98 3.40 -13.43 5.78
C ASP A 98 3.13 -13.88 4.35
N ARG A 99 2.22 -13.16 3.67
CA ARG A 99 1.88 -13.40 2.28
C ARG A 99 3.10 -13.37 1.36
N LEU A 100 4.01 -12.42 1.56
CA LEU A 100 5.21 -12.29 0.74
C LEU A 100 6.18 -13.46 0.93
N MET A 101 6.32 -13.99 2.15
CA MET A 101 7.22 -15.10 2.44
C MET A 101 6.76 -16.42 1.80
N ARG A 102 5.44 -16.60 1.63
CA ARG A 102 4.83 -17.80 1.05
C ARG A 102 4.48 -17.67 -0.44
N CYS A 103 4.40 -16.44 -0.96
CA CYS A 103 4.17 -16.21 -2.38
C CYS A 103 5.27 -16.85 -3.25
N GLY A 104 4.87 -17.65 -4.24
CA GLY A 104 5.80 -18.26 -5.18
C GLY A 104 6.36 -19.61 -4.74
N ARG A 105 5.96 -20.13 -3.57
CA ARG A 105 6.49 -21.38 -2.99
C ARG A 105 5.43 -22.48 -2.95
N ASP A 106 5.16 -23.05 -1.78
CA ASP A 106 4.38 -24.28 -1.62
C ASP A 106 2.88 -24.04 -1.89
N GLU A 107 2.44 -22.80 -1.74
CA GLU A 107 1.08 -22.31 -1.90
C GLU A 107 0.59 -22.48 -3.34
N ILE A 108 1.48 -22.48 -4.32
CA ILE A 108 1.11 -22.77 -5.71
C ILE A 108 0.58 -24.21 -5.86
N ARG A 109 1.05 -25.14 -5.01
CA ARG A 109 0.68 -26.56 -5.07
C ARG A 109 -0.46 -26.91 -4.11
N LEU A 110 -0.59 -26.16 -3.02
CA LEU A 110 -1.57 -26.42 -1.95
C LEU A 110 -2.88 -25.66 -2.11
N ALA A 111 -2.83 -24.43 -2.63
CA ALA A 111 -4.01 -23.58 -2.74
C ALA A 111 -4.86 -23.94 -3.97
N PRO A 112 -6.19 -23.71 -3.90
CA PRO A 112 -7.08 -23.94 -5.04
C PRO A 112 -6.66 -23.07 -6.22
N VAL A 113 -6.57 -23.69 -7.41
CA VAL A 113 -6.17 -23.01 -8.64
C VAL A 113 -7.40 -22.51 -9.37
N ILE A 114 -7.39 -21.24 -9.78
CA ILE A 114 -8.40 -20.61 -10.61
C ILE A 114 -7.84 -20.33 -12.01
N GLN A 115 -8.69 -20.45 -13.04
CA GLN A 115 -8.36 -20.04 -14.39
C GLN A 115 -8.63 -18.54 -14.55
N MET A 116 -7.60 -17.79 -14.90
CA MET A 116 -7.71 -16.38 -15.27
C MET A 116 -7.36 -16.20 -16.75
N PRO A 117 -7.71 -15.05 -17.36
CA PRO A 117 -7.44 -14.80 -18.78
C PRO A 117 -5.97 -14.92 -19.17
N ASP A 118 -5.07 -14.68 -18.22
CA ASP A 118 -3.62 -14.69 -18.38
C ASP A 118 -2.95 -16.01 -17.95
N GLY A 119 -3.72 -16.98 -17.45
CA GLY A 119 -3.24 -18.30 -17.06
C GLY A 119 -3.84 -18.84 -15.76
N LEU A 120 -3.28 -19.96 -15.30
CA LEU A 120 -3.64 -20.58 -14.03
C LEU A 120 -3.00 -19.82 -12.88
N ARG A 121 -3.79 -19.43 -11.87
CA ARG A 121 -3.31 -18.77 -10.67
C ARG A 121 -3.82 -19.43 -9.40
N ALA A 122 -3.00 -19.47 -8.36
CA ALA A 122 -3.39 -19.99 -7.06
C ALA A 122 -4.16 -18.93 -6.25
N LEU A 123 -5.35 -19.28 -5.77
CA LEU A 123 -6.26 -18.37 -5.09
C LEU A 123 -5.90 -18.25 -3.60
N ASP A 124 -5.75 -17.02 -3.12
CA ASP A 124 -5.54 -16.72 -1.70
C ASP A 124 -6.13 -15.35 -1.35
N PRO A 125 -7.42 -15.31 -0.95
CA PRO A 125 -8.05 -14.07 -0.55
C PRO A 125 -7.51 -13.62 0.82
N PRO A 126 -7.49 -12.30 1.10
CA PRO A 126 -7.15 -11.81 2.42
C PRO A 126 -8.16 -12.31 3.48
N PRO A 127 -7.70 -12.47 4.73
CA PRO A 127 -8.60 -12.82 5.83
C PRO A 127 -9.69 -11.75 6.00
N ARG A 128 -10.84 -12.17 6.51
CA ARG A 128 -11.91 -11.22 6.87
C ARG A 128 -11.50 -10.42 8.12
N PRO A 129 -11.87 -9.13 8.20
CA PRO A 129 -11.55 -8.28 9.34
C PRO A 129 -12.28 -8.72 10.62
#